data_AF-A0A0J9E7Y5-F1
#
_entry.id   AF-A0A0J9E7Y5-F1
#
_cell.length_a   1.000
_cell.length_b   1.000
_cell.length_c   1.000
_cell.angle_alpha   90.00
_cell.angle_beta   90.00
_cell.angle_gamma   90.00
#
_symmetry.space_group_name_H-M   'P 1'
#
loop_
_entity.id
_entity.type
_entity.pdbx_description
1 polymer ?
#
loop_
_entity_poly.entity_id
_entity_poly.type
_entity_poly.pdbx_seq_one_letter_code
_entity_poly.pdbx_strand_id
1 'polypeptide(L)'
;MRPLAILAALAGTPALATCPTAADMTGGVVFTLQGGGTELHKVIRKDWVQIRATFPDGDASQLELFHGLYLSASVAIANGIPQLSEAFTYATETELQQWQPPRPDGAWDNATAGGGTAKSGPIQPVQLGDCVYNSFDVVLTYTNDEGYVETYRYLPALRTGLLVAAKDESGTQNYTYTDLRVSQ
;
A
#
# COMPACT_ATOMS: atom_id res chain seq x y z
N MET A 1 28.66 7.54 -60.83
CA MET A 1 28.86 6.90 -59.50
C MET A 1 27.69 7.32 -58.62
N ARG A 2 26.90 6.37 -58.14
CA ARG A 2 25.56 6.60 -57.57
C ARG A 2 25.65 6.32 -56.06
N PRO A 3 25.54 7.31 -55.16
CA PRO A 3 25.64 7.05 -53.73
C PRO A 3 24.32 6.49 -53.22
N LEU A 4 24.38 5.28 -52.66
CA LEU A 4 23.28 4.61 -51.97
C LEU A 4 23.19 5.25 -50.56
N ALA A 5 22.15 6.02 -50.31
CA ALA A 5 21.84 6.53 -48.97
C ALA A 5 21.08 5.45 -48.19
N ILE A 6 21.74 4.83 -47.21
CA ILE A 6 21.13 3.89 -46.28
C ILE A 6 20.44 4.70 -45.19
N LEU A 7 19.10 4.77 -45.23
CA LEU A 7 18.27 5.29 -44.16
C LEU A 7 18.26 4.26 -43.01
N ALA A 8 19.05 4.50 -41.96
CA ALA A 8 18.96 3.75 -40.72
C ALA A 8 17.73 4.21 -39.94
N ALA A 9 16.62 3.48 -40.07
CA ALA A 9 15.46 3.65 -39.21
C ALA A 9 15.80 3.12 -37.81
N LEU A 10 16.07 4.01 -36.86
CA LEU A 10 16.04 3.69 -35.44
C LEU A 10 14.60 3.33 -35.06
N ALA A 11 14.27 2.04 -35.10
CA ALA A 11 13.09 1.53 -34.44
C ALA A 11 13.30 1.69 -32.92
N GLY A 12 12.79 2.77 -32.35
CA GLY A 12 12.66 2.91 -30.91
C GLY A 12 11.69 1.84 -30.41
N THR A 13 12.21 0.74 -29.86
CA THR A 13 11.38 -0.19 -29.10
C THR A 13 10.81 0.57 -27.90
N PRO A 14 9.48 0.61 -27.70
CA PRO A 14 8.93 1.20 -26.50
C PRO A 14 9.59 0.50 -25.31
N ALA A 15 10.22 1.28 -24.43
CA ALA A 15 10.68 0.75 -23.15
C ALA A 15 9.44 0.18 -22.46
N LEU A 16 9.32 -1.15 -22.42
CA LEU A 16 8.27 -1.80 -21.66
C LEU A 16 8.48 -1.36 -20.20
N ALA A 17 7.56 -0.56 -19.68
CA ALA A 17 7.58 -0.16 -18.29
C ALA A 17 7.69 -1.44 -17.44
N THR A 18 8.81 -1.58 -16.72
CA THR A 18 9.04 -2.77 -15.89
C THR A 18 8.28 -2.54 -14.60
N CYS A 19 6.99 -2.85 -14.64
CA CYS A 19 6.09 -2.68 -13.52
C CYS A 19 6.50 -3.57 -12.34
N PRO A 20 6.60 -3.04 -11.11
CA PRO A 20 6.90 -3.85 -9.93
C PRO A 20 5.97 -5.06 -9.80
N THR A 21 6.53 -6.16 -9.35
CA THR A 21 5.87 -7.46 -9.19
C THR A 21 5.93 -7.93 -7.75
N ALA A 22 5.26 -9.06 -7.45
CA ALA A 22 5.36 -9.71 -6.16
C ALA A 22 6.82 -10.06 -5.75
N ALA A 23 7.70 -10.32 -6.72
CA ALA A 23 9.10 -10.63 -6.44
C ALA A 23 9.87 -9.40 -5.94
N ASP A 24 9.53 -8.22 -6.46
CA ASP A 24 10.17 -6.95 -6.08
C ASP A 24 9.80 -6.54 -4.65
N MET A 25 8.68 -7.02 -4.10
CA MET A 25 8.24 -6.72 -2.74
C MET A 25 9.22 -7.20 -1.66
N THR A 26 10.11 -8.16 -1.93
CA THR A 26 11.17 -8.54 -0.98
C THR A 26 12.28 -7.48 -0.90
N GLY A 27 12.58 -6.81 -2.01
CA GLY A 27 13.46 -5.63 -2.04
C GLY A 27 12.74 -4.38 -1.54
N GLY A 28 11.46 -4.28 -1.86
CA GLY A 28 10.55 -3.21 -1.49
C GLY A 28 10.08 -2.42 -2.71
N VAL A 29 8.85 -1.92 -2.64
CA VAL A 29 8.23 -1.08 -3.67
C VAL A 29 7.87 0.26 -3.04
N VAL A 30 8.32 1.35 -3.66
CA VAL A 30 8.01 2.71 -3.23
C VAL A 30 6.80 3.22 -3.99
N PHE A 31 5.74 3.55 -3.26
CA PHE A 31 4.57 4.24 -3.76
C PHE A 31 4.70 5.74 -3.49
N THR A 32 4.26 6.56 -4.44
CA THR A 32 4.33 8.02 -4.34
C THR A 32 2.94 8.61 -4.20
N LEU A 33 2.75 9.45 -3.19
CA LEU A 33 1.51 10.17 -2.96
C LEU A 33 1.52 11.54 -3.68
N GLN A 34 0.36 11.96 -4.14
CA GLN A 34 0.08 13.34 -4.51
C GLN A 34 0.32 14.21 -3.28
N GLY A 35 1.28 15.13 -3.37
CA GLY A 35 1.73 15.94 -2.23
C GLY A 35 3.16 15.63 -1.77
N GLY A 36 3.83 14.63 -2.36
CA GLY A 36 5.26 14.38 -2.20
C GLY A 36 5.63 13.36 -1.12
N GLY A 37 4.65 12.87 -0.35
CA GLY A 37 4.86 11.74 0.55
C GLY A 37 5.18 10.45 -0.21
N THR A 38 5.87 9.52 0.45
CA THR A 38 6.14 8.20 -0.13
C THR A 38 5.91 7.09 0.88
N GLU A 39 5.59 5.89 0.40
CA GLU A 39 5.47 4.70 1.22
C GLU A 39 6.32 3.58 0.62
N LEU A 40 7.29 3.06 1.38
CA LEU A 40 8.07 1.88 1.01
C LEU A 40 7.41 0.64 1.61
N HIS A 41 6.84 -0.22 0.77
CA HIS A 41 6.19 -1.46 1.17
C HIS A 41 7.12 -2.63 0.92
N LYS A 42 7.33 -3.46 1.93
CA LYS A 42 8.22 -4.62 1.85
C LYS A 42 7.62 -5.84 2.53
N VAL A 43 7.61 -6.97 1.84
CA VAL A 43 7.29 -8.26 2.46
C VAL A 43 8.45 -8.67 3.34
N ILE A 44 8.19 -8.82 4.64
CA ILE A 44 9.22 -9.14 5.64
C ILE A 44 9.16 -10.61 6.10
N ARG A 45 7.98 -11.22 6.03
CA ARG A 45 7.75 -12.66 6.25
C ARG A 45 6.40 -13.05 5.63
N LYS A 46 6.06 -14.34 5.64
CA LYS A 46 4.80 -14.83 5.06
C LYS A 46 3.62 -14.02 5.56
N ASP A 47 2.89 -13.40 4.64
CA ASP A 47 1.68 -12.60 4.90
C ASP A 47 1.90 -11.29 5.67
N TRP A 48 3.14 -10.92 5.99
CA TRP A 48 3.46 -9.68 6.68
C TRP A 48 4.17 -8.69 5.77
N VAL A 49 3.67 -7.46 5.76
CA VAL A 49 4.23 -6.32 5.04
C VAL A 49 4.64 -5.26 6.04
N GLN A 50 5.85 -4.73 5.89
CA GLN A 50 6.29 -3.52 6.57
C GLN A 50 6.12 -2.35 5.61
N ILE A 51 5.56 -1.25 6.10
CA ILE A 51 5.45 0.01 5.37
C ILE A 51 6.29 1.06 6.08
N ARG A 52 7.17 1.74 5.37
CA ARG A 52 7.76 3.00 5.83
C ARG A 52 7.09 4.16 5.10
N ALA A 53 6.19 4.86 5.79
CA ALA A 53 5.61 6.10 5.32
C ALA A 53 6.58 7.25 5.61
N THR A 54 6.86 8.09 4.62
CA THR A 54 7.69 9.29 4.73
C THR A 54 6.85 10.48 4.28
N PHE A 55 6.73 11.48 5.15
CA PHE A 55 5.94 12.68 4.95
C PHE A 55 6.79 13.79 4.31
N PRO A 56 6.17 14.82 3.67
CA PRO A 56 6.90 15.88 2.98
C PRO A 56 7.83 16.73 3.89
N ASP A 57 7.56 16.77 5.18
CA ASP A 57 8.37 17.44 6.19
C ASP A 57 9.60 16.61 6.65
N GLY A 58 9.71 15.37 6.20
CA GLY A 58 10.79 14.44 6.53
C GLY A 58 10.51 13.55 7.73
N ASP A 59 9.37 13.75 8.42
CA ASP A 59 8.91 12.80 9.43
C ASP A 59 8.53 11.48 8.75
N ALA A 60 8.60 10.39 9.50
CA ALA A 60 8.27 9.08 8.98
C ALA A 60 7.59 8.21 10.04
N SER A 61 6.92 7.17 9.58
CA SER A 61 6.36 6.11 10.42
C SER A 61 6.71 4.77 9.82
N GLN A 62 7.02 3.79 10.68
CA GLN A 62 7.11 2.40 10.29
C GLN A 62 5.88 1.66 10.80
N LEU A 63 5.21 0.97 9.89
CA LEU A 63 3.98 0.22 10.13
C LEU A 63 4.25 -1.26 9.84
N GLU A 64 3.70 -2.14 10.66
CA GLU A 64 3.67 -3.58 10.39
C GLU A 64 2.24 -4.02 10.15
N LEU A 65 1.99 -4.64 9.00
CA LEU A 65 0.66 -5.03 8.56
C LEU A 65 0.59 -6.53 8.27
N PHE A 66 -0.49 -7.16 8.72
CA PHE A 66 -0.88 -8.51 8.31
C PHE A 66 -1.76 -8.46 7.07
N HIS A 67 -1.51 -9.39 6.14
CA HIS A 67 -2.04 -9.40 4.78
C HIS A 67 -1.87 -8.06 4.01
N GLY A 68 -0.91 -7.23 4.43
CA GLY A 68 -0.71 -5.89 3.87
C GLY A 68 -1.90 -4.95 4.02
N LEU A 69 -2.83 -5.24 4.94
CA LEU A 69 -4.06 -4.48 5.15
C LEU A 69 -4.29 -4.16 6.63
N TYR A 70 -4.07 -5.13 7.51
CA TYR A 70 -4.40 -4.99 8.92
C TYR A 70 -3.21 -4.50 9.72
N LEU A 71 -3.32 -3.30 10.29
CA LEU A 71 -2.27 -2.72 11.10
C LEU A 71 -2.08 -3.52 12.40
N SER A 72 -0.88 -4.06 12.61
CA SER A 72 -0.49 -4.74 13.83
C SER A 72 0.19 -3.78 14.79
N ALA A 73 1.15 -3.00 14.28
CA ALA A 73 1.93 -2.08 15.08
C ALA A 73 2.40 -0.88 14.25
N SER A 74 2.67 0.23 14.93
CA SER A 74 3.32 1.41 14.35
C SER A 74 4.42 1.92 15.28
N VAL A 75 5.40 2.61 14.70
CA VAL A 75 6.40 3.38 15.44
C VAL A 75 6.75 4.63 14.64
N ALA A 76 6.71 5.79 15.30
CA ALA A 76 7.16 7.04 14.71
C ALA A 76 8.68 7.02 14.49
N ILE A 77 9.14 7.70 13.45
CA ILE A 77 10.55 7.88 13.12
C ILE A 77 10.79 9.38 13.00
N ALA A 78 11.53 9.93 13.96
CA ALA A 78 11.94 11.32 13.97
C ALA A 78 13.45 11.42 13.74
N ASN A 79 13.88 12.29 12.82
CA ASN A 79 15.29 12.42 12.43
C ASN A 79 15.96 11.09 12.03
N GLY A 80 15.20 10.19 11.39
CA GLY A 80 15.67 8.86 10.99
C GLY A 80 15.80 7.85 12.14
N ILE A 81 15.39 8.20 13.36
CA ILE A 81 15.50 7.35 14.55
C ILE A 81 14.11 6.89 14.99
N PRO A 82 13.86 5.57 15.12
CA PRO A 82 12.60 5.05 15.68
C PRO A 82 12.38 5.51 17.13
N GLN A 83 11.22 6.10 17.39
CA GLN A 83 10.80 6.55 18.71
C GLN A 83 10.05 5.42 19.43
N LEU A 84 10.80 4.49 20.03
CA LEU A 84 10.21 3.28 20.64
C LEU A 84 9.23 3.57 21.80
N SER A 85 9.37 4.72 22.46
CA SER A 85 8.41 5.18 23.48
C SER A 85 7.04 5.54 22.90
N GLU A 86 6.96 5.74 21.58
CA GLU A 86 5.75 6.06 20.82
C GLU A 86 5.29 4.85 19.97
N ALA A 87 5.87 3.67 20.20
CA ALA A 87 5.42 2.46 19.55
C ALA A 87 4.02 2.08 20.04
N PHE A 88 3.13 1.75 19.12
CA PHE A 88 1.76 1.35 19.41
C PHE A 88 1.46 -0.02 18.82
N THR A 89 0.79 -0.87 19.59
CA THR A 89 0.32 -2.19 19.13
C THR A 89 -1.20 -2.15 19.04
N TYR A 90 -1.72 -2.36 17.85
CA TYR A 90 -3.15 -2.37 17.55
C TYR A 90 -3.74 -3.77 17.63
N ALA A 91 -2.97 -4.78 17.20
CA ALA A 91 -3.39 -6.18 17.26
C ALA A 91 -2.18 -7.10 17.39
N THR A 92 -2.34 -8.14 18.21
CA THR A 92 -1.33 -9.19 18.40
C THR A 92 -1.32 -10.15 17.21
N GLU A 93 -0.21 -10.86 17.00
CA GLU A 93 -0.12 -11.88 15.94
C GLU A 93 -1.18 -12.98 16.11
N THR A 94 -1.48 -13.40 17.35
CA THR A 94 -2.50 -14.41 17.62
C THR A 94 -3.90 -13.97 17.21
N GLU A 95 -4.24 -12.69 17.40
CA GLU A 95 -5.50 -12.12 16.92
C GLU A 95 -5.51 -12.08 15.39
N LEU A 96 -4.45 -11.53 14.78
CA LEU A 96 -4.36 -11.34 13.33
C LEU A 96 -4.41 -12.66 12.55
N GLN A 97 -3.86 -13.75 13.08
CA GLN A 97 -3.93 -15.07 12.45
C GLN A 97 -5.36 -15.63 12.34
N GLN A 98 -6.33 -15.07 13.07
CA GLN A 98 -7.75 -15.42 12.98
C GLN A 98 -8.48 -14.57 11.94
N TRP A 99 -7.88 -13.46 11.49
CA TRP A 99 -8.52 -12.51 10.60
C TRP A 99 -8.46 -12.99 9.15
N GLN A 100 -9.54 -12.74 8.40
CA GLN A 100 -9.65 -13.25 7.04
C GLN A 100 -8.77 -12.45 6.07
N PRO A 101 -8.13 -13.09 5.09
CA PRO A 101 -7.40 -12.36 4.05
C PRO A 101 -8.36 -11.52 3.20
N PRO A 102 -7.90 -10.37 2.68
CA PRO A 102 -8.71 -9.54 1.80
C PRO A 102 -9.03 -10.27 0.49
N ARG A 103 -10.29 -10.17 0.08
CA ARG A 103 -10.83 -10.74 -1.16
C ARG A 103 -11.81 -9.76 -1.80
N PRO A 104 -11.95 -9.71 -3.13
CA PRO A 104 -12.95 -8.87 -3.78
C PRO A 104 -14.37 -9.37 -3.51
N ASP A 105 -15.35 -8.50 -3.73
CA ASP A 105 -16.79 -8.81 -3.68
C ASP A 105 -17.24 -9.52 -2.39
N GLY A 106 -16.65 -9.11 -1.26
CA GLY A 106 -16.77 -9.81 0.01
C GLY A 106 -17.11 -8.90 1.18
N ALA A 107 -17.60 -9.53 2.25
CA ALA A 107 -17.65 -8.93 3.57
C ALA A 107 -17.12 -9.96 4.58
N TRP A 108 -16.47 -9.47 5.63
CA TRP A 108 -16.01 -10.28 6.74
C TRP A 108 -15.92 -9.46 8.02
N ASP A 109 -15.85 -10.17 9.14
CA ASP A 109 -15.80 -9.62 10.48
C ASP A 109 -14.59 -10.20 11.22
N ASN A 110 -13.85 -9.32 11.86
CA ASN A 110 -12.71 -9.61 12.73
C ASN A 110 -13.08 -9.13 14.15
N ALA A 111 -13.86 -9.92 14.88
CA ALA A 111 -14.53 -9.53 16.14
C ALA A 111 -13.63 -9.30 17.37
N THR A 112 -12.34 -9.05 17.18
CA THR A 112 -11.37 -8.73 18.25
C THR A 112 -11.37 -7.24 18.59
N ALA A 113 -10.77 -6.85 19.72
CA ALA A 113 -10.76 -5.47 20.20
C ALA A 113 -10.11 -4.46 19.22
N GLY A 114 -9.07 -4.88 18.49
CA GLY A 114 -8.42 -4.08 17.44
C GLY A 114 -8.94 -4.35 16.02
N GLY A 115 -9.96 -5.21 15.88
CA GLY A 115 -10.52 -5.57 14.58
C GLY A 115 -11.75 -4.75 14.24
N GLY A 116 -12.69 -5.37 13.52
CA GLY A 116 -13.93 -4.75 13.08
C GLY A 116 -14.45 -5.37 11.80
N THR A 117 -15.27 -4.62 11.05
CA THR A 117 -15.88 -5.14 9.83
C THR A 117 -15.13 -4.67 8.60
N ALA A 118 -15.15 -5.50 7.57
CA ALA A 118 -14.58 -5.18 6.28
C ALA A 118 -15.57 -5.49 5.17
N LYS A 119 -15.66 -4.58 4.19
CA LYS A 119 -16.46 -4.77 2.98
C LYS A 119 -15.62 -4.37 1.77
N SER A 120 -15.52 -5.26 0.79
CA SER A 120 -14.78 -5.02 -0.43
C SER A 120 -15.68 -4.83 -1.65
N GLY A 121 -15.19 -4.04 -2.60
CA GLY A 121 -15.79 -3.86 -3.91
C GLY A 121 -15.31 -4.90 -4.93
N PRO A 122 -15.78 -4.78 -6.19
CA PRO A 122 -15.32 -5.61 -7.30
C PRO A 122 -13.88 -5.28 -7.69
N ILE A 123 -13.27 -6.19 -8.46
CA ILE A 123 -11.98 -5.93 -9.09
C ILE A 123 -12.13 -4.79 -10.12
N GLN A 124 -11.24 -3.81 -10.04
CA GLN A 124 -11.12 -2.67 -10.94
C GLN A 124 -9.65 -2.35 -11.24
N PRO A 125 -9.34 -1.88 -12.46
CA PRO A 125 -7.99 -1.44 -12.78
C PRO A 125 -7.65 -0.15 -12.04
N VAL A 126 -6.42 -0.05 -11.55
CA VAL A 126 -5.83 1.20 -11.06
C VAL A 126 -4.54 1.47 -11.83
N GLN A 127 -4.37 2.72 -12.25
CA GLN A 127 -3.15 3.18 -12.88
C GLN A 127 -2.26 3.84 -11.83
N LEU A 128 -0.99 3.46 -11.84
CA LEU A 128 0.09 3.99 -11.00
C LEU A 128 1.29 4.19 -11.92
N GLY A 129 1.60 5.45 -12.25
CA GLY A 129 2.54 5.79 -13.32
C GLY A 129 2.13 5.16 -14.65
N ASP A 130 3.06 4.44 -15.27
CA ASP A 130 2.83 3.72 -16.53
C ASP A 130 2.25 2.30 -16.32
N CYS A 131 2.01 1.91 -15.07
CA CYS A 131 1.56 0.56 -14.71
C CYS A 131 0.07 0.50 -14.40
N VAL A 132 -0.57 -0.56 -14.88
CA VAL A 132 -1.98 -0.85 -14.58
C VAL A 132 -2.05 -2.15 -13.79
N TYR A 133 -2.67 -2.08 -12.62
CA TYR A 133 -2.88 -3.23 -11.73
C TYR A 133 -4.36 -3.51 -11.55
N ASN A 134 -4.72 -4.78 -11.43
CA ASN A 134 -6.00 -5.15 -10.83
C ASN A 134 -5.96 -4.78 -9.35
N SER A 135 -7.03 -4.16 -8.87
CA SER A 135 -7.21 -3.74 -7.48
C SER A 135 -8.66 -3.91 -7.06
N PHE A 136 -8.95 -3.79 -5.77
CA PHE A 136 -10.31 -3.60 -5.27
C PHE A 136 -10.25 -2.75 -4.01
N ASP A 137 -11.30 -1.96 -3.77
CA ASP A 137 -11.36 -1.14 -2.58
C ASP A 137 -11.92 -1.96 -1.40
N VAL A 138 -11.38 -1.76 -0.21
CA VAL A 138 -11.78 -2.37 1.06
C VAL A 138 -12.09 -1.26 2.05
N VAL A 139 -13.33 -1.22 2.52
CA VAL A 139 -13.77 -0.31 3.59
C VAL A 139 -13.67 -1.07 4.90
N LEU A 140 -12.89 -0.55 5.84
CA LEU A 140 -12.72 -1.04 7.19
C LEU A 140 -13.44 -0.11 8.17
N THR A 141 -14.19 -0.71 9.08
CA THR A 141 -14.76 -0.03 10.26
C THR A 141 -14.22 -0.71 11.51
N TYR A 142 -13.93 0.04 12.55
CA TYR A 142 -13.25 -0.50 13.73
C TYR A 142 -14.20 -0.68 14.91
N THR A 143 -14.08 -1.79 15.64
CA THR A 143 -14.98 -2.10 16.77
C THR A 143 -14.83 -1.09 17.92
N ASN A 144 -13.63 -0.57 18.12
CA ASN A 144 -13.31 0.38 19.18
C ASN A 144 -13.59 1.84 18.80
N ASP A 145 -13.87 2.12 17.52
CA ASP A 145 -14.22 3.43 17.01
C ASP A 145 -15.05 3.30 15.72
N GLU A 146 -16.36 3.15 15.87
CA GLU A 146 -17.28 3.03 14.73
C GLU A 146 -17.39 4.33 13.91
N GLY A 147 -16.95 5.46 14.47
CA GLY A 147 -16.87 6.75 13.77
C GLY A 147 -15.68 6.83 12.82
N TYR A 148 -14.64 6.03 13.08
CA TYR A 148 -13.45 5.94 12.25
C TYR A 148 -13.60 4.88 11.15
N VAL A 149 -13.47 5.33 9.90
CA VAL A 149 -13.60 4.47 8.71
C VAL A 149 -12.40 4.69 7.80
N GLU A 150 -11.73 3.61 7.44
CA GLU A 150 -10.64 3.63 6.47
C GLU A 150 -11.05 2.94 5.18
N THR A 151 -10.63 3.48 4.05
CA THR A 151 -10.78 2.84 2.74
C THR A 151 -9.40 2.59 2.16
N TYR A 152 -9.09 1.33 1.90
CA TYR A 152 -7.86 0.90 1.26
C TYR A 152 -8.12 0.47 -0.17
N ARG A 153 -7.22 0.81 -1.08
CA ARG A 153 -7.11 0.15 -2.37
C ARG A 153 -6.15 -1.02 -2.27
N TYR A 154 -6.67 -2.24 -2.35
CA TYR A 154 -5.86 -3.44 -2.25
C TYR A 154 -5.35 -3.89 -3.62
N LEU A 155 -4.05 -4.20 -3.70
CA LEU A 155 -3.34 -4.64 -4.90
C LEU A 155 -2.94 -6.12 -4.77
N PRO A 156 -3.73 -7.09 -5.27
CA PRO A 156 -3.43 -8.51 -5.10
C PRO A 156 -2.07 -8.94 -5.65
N ALA A 157 -1.64 -8.35 -6.76
CA ALA A 157 -0.35 -8.65 -7.39
C ALA A 157 0.85 -8.27 -6.51
N LEU A 158 0.69 -7.27 -5.64
CA LEU A 158 1.73 -6.80 -4.71
C LEU A 158 1.44 -7.19 -3.25
N ARG A 159 0.26 -7.75 -2.99
CA ARG A 159 -0.20 -8.22 -1.67
C ARG A 159 -0.17 -7.12 -0.60
N THR A 160 -0.58 -5.91 -0.98
CA THR A 160 -0.63 -4.75 -0.09
C THR A 160 -1.82 -3.84 -0.38
N GLY A 161 -2.33 -3.17 0.65
CA GLY A 161 -3.28 -2.08 0.57
C GLY A 161 -2.57 -0.73 0.54
N LEU A 162 -3.23 0.24 -0.09
CA LEU A 162 -2.90 1.66 -0.10
C LEU A 162 -4.04 2.41 0.58
N LEU A 163 -3.79 3.20 1.63
CA LEU A 163 -4.86 3.95 2.31
C LEU A 163 -5.31 5.09 1.41
N VAL A 164 -6.50 5.03 0.82
CA VAL A 164 -6.98 6.05 -0.13
C VAL A 164 -7.97 7.05 0.49
N ALA A 165 -8.60 6.68 1.61
CA ALA A 165 -9.38 7.61 2.41
C ALA A 165 -9.41 7.19 3.88
N ALA A 166 -9.41 8.18 4.78
CA ALA A 166 -9.71 8.02 6.19
C ALA A 166 -10.80 9.02 6.56
N LYS A 167 -11.79 8.58 7.33
CA LYS A 167 -12.90 9.41 7.80
C LYS A 167 -13.01 9.30 9.31
N ASP A 168 -13.15 10.45 9.97
CA ASP A 168 -13.41 10.59 11.39
C ASP A 168 -14.46 11.70 11.64
N GLU A 169 -14.57 12.18 12.88
CA GLU A 169 -15.45 13.28 13.26
C GLU A 169 -15.11 14.63 12.57
N SER A 170 -13.86 14.82 12.18
CA SER A 170 -13.36 16.06 11.56
C SER A 170 -13.67 16.12 10.06
N GLY A 171 -13.92 14.97 9.43
CA GLY A 171 -14.29 14.87 8.02
C GLY A 171 -13.64 13.68 7.32
N THR A 172 -13.45 13.80 6.01
CA THR A 172 -12.79 12.77 5.20
C THR A 172 -11.50 13.32 4.61
N GLN A 173 -10.39 12.69 4.93
CA GLN A 173 -9.11 12.87 4.28
C GLN A 173 -8.97 11.87 3.13
N ASN A 174 -8.50 12.34 1.97
CA ASN A 174 -8.25 11.50 0.81
C ASN A 174 -6.76 11.50 0.47
N TYR A 175 -6.26 10.35 0.04
CA TYR A 175 -4.88 10.15 -0.36
C TYR A 175 -4.86 9.58 -1.79
N THR A 176 -4.09 10.23 -2.66
CA THR A 176 -3.99 9.83 -4.06
C THR A 176 -2.58 9.33 -4.34
N TYR A 177 -2.45 8.07 -4.75
CA TYR A 177 -1.18 7.51 -5.18
C TYR A 177 -1.04 7.69 -6.69
N THR A 178 0.11 8.22 -7.11
CA THR A 178 0.31 8.64 -8.50
C THR A 178 1.30 7.77 -9.26
N ASP A 179 2.23 7.14 -8.56
CA ASP A 179 3.34 6.39 -9.17
C ASP A 179 3.86 5.30 -8.24
N LEU A 180 4.58 4.32 -8.80
CA LEU A 180 5.30 3.31 -8.06
C LEU A 180 6.62 2.92 -8.74
N ARG A 181 7.59 2.46 -7.94
CA ARG A 181 8.88 1.96 -8.43
C ARG A 181 9.48 0.92 -7.49
N VAL A 182 10.36 0.08 -8.01
CA VAL A 182 11.19 -0.80 -7.17
C VAL A 182 12.16 0.06 -6.34
N SER A 183 12.35 -0.28 -5.07
CA SER A 183 13.38 0.34 -4.23
C SER A 183 14.77 -0.08 -4.73
N GLN A 184 15.64 0.90 -4.93
CA GLN A 184 17.06 0.66 -5.25
C GLN A 184 17.85 0.27 -4.01
#